data_AF-A0A3S0UGD0-F1
#
_entry.id   AF-A0A3S0UGD0-F1
#
_cell.length_a   1.000
_cell.length_b   1.000
_cell.length_c   1.000
_cell.angle_alpha   90.00
_cell.angle_beta   90.00
_cell.angle_gamma   90.00
#
_symmetry.space_group_name_H-M   'P 1'
#
loop_
_entity.id
_entity.type
_entity.pdbx_description
1 polymer ?
#
loop_
_entity_poly.entity_id
_entity_poly.type
_entity_poly.pdbx_seq_one_letter_code
_entity_poly.pdbx_strand_id
1 'polypeptide(L)'
;MNVRIAFGIAAVFLVWSTSVSLWAEEILIGRVIGVHDGDTLTLLVDGRRPVKVRLAGIDAPELTQPYGQQARQDLSVLVFGQEVEVESAGLDRYGRALGVVHAGAINVNAELVNRGAAWVYRQYPHPAHWEDLEALAQRTRTGLWRLQFDQRVPPWEWRHHRLQSTDVSVATLPAPPADRTTTGADERPRPGSLAEIHRCPNAQGGIVFQQQPCTIQAPADGELLEKQRRNAVVVDGMTRQDVLYQEGSLAGMGGGDRGSVHVRSYTRSDGTSVSGYTRSLPAR
;
A
#
# COMPACT_ATOMS: atom_id res chain seq x y z
N MET A 1 -33.67 67.77 -49.02
CA MET A 1 -32.47 66.91 -48.99
C MET A 1 -32.52 66.10 -47.70
N ASN A 2 -33.13 64.91 -47.70
CA ASN A 2 -33.22 64.04 -46.51
C ASN A 2 -33.03 62.59 -46.96
N VAL A 3 -31.85 62.04 -46.69
CA VAL A 3 -31.46 60.67 -47.05
C VAL A 3 -32.05 59.71 -46.03
N ARG A 4 -32.86 58.76 -46.49
CA ARG A 4 -33.29 57.59 -45.72
C ARG A 4 -32.16 56.57 -45.74
N ILE A 5 -31.56 56.28 -44.59
CA ILE A 5 -30.63 55.15 -44.47
C ILE A 5 -31.35 54.03 -43.71
N ALA A 6 -31.79 53.02 -44.47
CA ALA A 6 -32.19 51.73 -43.95
C ALA A 6 -30.91 50.94 -43.64
N PHE A 7 -30.59 50.72 -42.37
CA PHE A 7 -29.56 49.76 -41.98
C PHE A 7 -30.21 48.41 -41.74
N GLY A 8 -30.05 47.56 -42.75
CA GLY A 8 -30.42 46.16 -42.73
C GLY A 8 -29.61 45.36 -41.71
N ILE A 9 -30.28 44.34 -41.20
CA ILE A 9 -29.81 43.32 -40.28
C ILE A 9 -28.57 42.63 -40.87
N ALA A 10 -27.46 42.69 -40.15
CA ALA A 10 -26.38 41.72 -40.27
C ALA A 10 -26.00 41.26 -38.86
N ALA A 11 -26.87 40.45 -38.27
CA ALA A 11 -26.55 39.68 -37.09
C ALA A 11 -25.50 38.64 -37.47
N VAL A 12 -24.22 39.01 -37.37
CA VAL A 12 -23.11 38.05 -37.39
C VAL A 12 -23.18 37.31 -36.06
N PHE A 13 -23.91 36.21 -36.03
CA PHE A 13 -23.81 35.22 -34.97
C PHE A 13 -22.41 34.61 -35.03
N LEU A 14 -21.50 35.23 -34.28
CA LEU A 14 -20.21 34.67 -33.95
C LEU A 14 -20.50 33.45 -33.06
N VAL A 15 -20.69 32.30 -33.70
CA VAL A 15 -20.76 31.00 -33.04
C VAL A 15 -19.37 30.80 -32.43
N TRP A 16 -19.20 31.28 -31.20
CA TRP A 16 -18.16 30.80 -30.30
C TRP A 16 -18.43 29.31 -30.14
N SER A 17 -17.73 28.53 -30.97
CA SER A 17 -17.58 27.10 -30.78
C SER A 17 -16.90 26.93 -29.43
N THR A 18 -17.71 26.89 -28.37
CA THR A 18 -17.29 26.38 -27.08
C THR A 18 -17.00 24.91 -27.32
N SER A 19 -15.75 24.61 -27.61
CA SER A 19 -15.23 23.26 -27.50
C SER A 19 -15.38 22.89 -26.03
N VAL A 20 -16.54 22.35 -25.68
CA VAL A 20 -16.77 21.70 -24.40
C VAL A 20 -15.81 20.53 -24.42
N SER A 21 -14.67 20.72 -23.75
CA SER A 21 -13.74 19.63 -23.51
C SER A 21 -14.46 18.73 -22.54
N LEU A 22 -15.10 17.69 -23.06
CA LEU A 22 -15.54 16.54 -22.29
C LEU A 22 -14.27 15.92 -21.72
N TRP A 23 -13.92 16.28 -20.49
CA TRP A 23 -12.99 15.50 -19.70
C TRP A 23 -13.71 14.18 -19.44
N ALA A 24 -13.44 13.20 -20.31
CA ALA A 24 -13.91 11.85 -20.08
C ALA A 24 -13.19 11.35 -18.83
N GLU A 25 -13.96 11.11 -17.78
CA GLU A 25 -13.49 10.37 -16.62
C GLU A 25 -13.11 8.98 -17.12
N GLU A 26 -11.81 8.71 -17.19
CA GLU A 26 -11.33 7.44 -17.72
C GLU A 26 -11.49 6.39 -16.62
N ILE A 27 -12.45 5.49 -16.83
CA ILE A 27 -12.60 4.31 -15.99
C ILE A 27 -11.57 3.27 -16.43
N LEU A 28 -10.64 2.94 -15.53
CA LEU A 28 -9.67 1.88 -15.75
C LEU A 28 -10.14 0.60 -15.06
N ILE A 29 -10.31 -0.47 -15.83
CA ILE A 29 -10.66 -1.79 -15.29
C ILE A 29 -9.44 -2.70 -15.46
N GLY A 30 -9.03 -3.36 -14.39
CA GLY A 30 -7.90 -4.28 -14.47
C GLY A 30 -7.66 -5.08 -13.22
N ARG A 31 -6.82 -6.12 -13.34
CA ARG A 31 -6.41 -6.94 -12.21
C ARG A 31 -5.28 -6.28 -11.44
N VAL A 32 -5.38 -6.23 -10.12
CA VAL A 32 -4.25 -5.79 -9.27
C VAL A 32 -3.17 -6.86 -9.27
N ILE A 33 -2.00 -6.49 -9.75
CA ILE A 33 -0.81 -7.36 -9.80
C ILE A 33 0.27 -6.97 -8.78
N GLY A 34 0.12 -5.84 -8.10
CA GLY A 34 1.07 -5.39 -7.10
C GLY A 34 0.52 -4.28 -6.22
N VAL A 35 0.97 -4.26 -4.96
CA VAL A 35 0.69 -3.21 -3.98
C VAL A 35 2.05 -2.74 -3.44
N HIS A 36 2.35 -1.46 -3.64
CA HIS A 36 3.67 -0.89 -3.32
C HIS A 36 3.74 -0.42 -1.87
N ASP A 37 2.73 0.33 -1.44
CA ASP A 37 2.56 0.91 -0.10
C ASP A 37 1.06 0.98 0.26
N GLY A 38 0.67 1.79 1.24
CA GLY A 38 -0.71 1.87 1.72
C GLY A 38 -1.68 2.65 0.82
N ASP A 39 -1.22 3.28 -0.26
CA ASP A 39 -2.07 4.04 -1.17
C ASP A 39 -1.65 3.96 -2.66
N THR A 40 -0.69 3.10 -3.00
CA THR A 40 -0.19 2.91 -4.36
C THR A 40 -0.25 1.43 -4.78
N LEU A 41 -0.89 1.17 -5.91
CA LEU A 41 -1.03 -0.18 -6.49
C LEU A 41 -0.66 -0.22 -7.98
N THR A 42 -0.61 -1.41 -8.57
CA THR A 42 -0.38 -1.62 -10.00
C THR A 42 -1.45 -2.50 -10.59
N LEU A 43 -2.09 -2.00 -11.65
CA LEU A 43 -3.10 -2.68 -12.42
C LEU A 43 -2.51 -3.26 -13.70
N LEU A 44 -2.89 -4.48 -14.00
CA LEU A 44 -2.81 -5.06 -15.33
C LEU A 44 -4.15 -4.78 -16.03
N VAL A 45 -4.11 -3.86 -16.99
CA VAL A 45 -5.25 -3.48 -17.82
C VAL A 45 -5.06 -4.15 -19.18
N ASP A 46 -6.12 -4.74 -19.72
CA ASP A 46 -6.06 -5.48 -20.98
C ASP A 46 -5.58 -4.60 -22.14
N GLY A 47 -4.63 -5.16 -22.92
CA GLY A 47 -4.05 -4.48 -24.08
C GLY A 47 -3.15 -3.28 -23.72
N ARG A 48 -2.87 -3.02 -22.43
CA ARG A 48 -2.02 -1.91 -21.98
C ARG A 48 -0.83 -2.42 -21.18
N ARG A 49 0.18 -1.57 -21.02
CA ARG A 49 1.24 -1.79 -20.04
C ARG A 49 0.67 -1.68 -18.63
N PRO A 50 1.28 -2.33 -17.62
CA PRO A 50 0.86 -2.16 -16.24
C PRO A 50 0.81 -0.70 -15.82
N VAL A 51 -0.31 -0.29 -15.23
CA VAL A 51 -0.58 1.10 -14.82
C VAL A 51 -0.39 1.20 -13.31
N LYS A 52 0.45 2.14 -12.87
CA LYS A 52 0.53 2.48 -11.44
C LYS A 52 -0.58 3.45 -11.09
N VAL A 53 -1.29 3.15 -10.00
CA VAL A 53 -2.39 3.97 -9.50
C VAL A 53 -2.06 4.43 -8.09
N ARG A 54 -2.26 5.72 -7.82
CA ARG A 54 -2.30 6.30 -6.48
C ARG A 54 -3.74 6.60 -6.10
N LEU A 55 -4.12 6.21 -4.90
CA LEU A 55 -5.46 6.43 -4.37
C LEU A 55 -5.67 7.94 -4.11
N ALA A 56 -6.72 8.50 -4.70
CA ALA A 56 -7.10 9.89 -4.56
C ALA A 56 -7.67 10.20 -3.17
N GLY A 57 -7.46 11.43 -2.69
CA GLY A 57 -8.08 11.98 -1.47
C GLY A 57 -7.57 11.40 -0.15
N ILE A 58 -6.62 10.46 -0.18
CA ILE A 58 -6.02 9.86 1.02
C ILE A 58 -4.48 9.85 0.93
N ASP A 59 -3.83 9.78 2.09
CA ASP A 59 -2.38 9.59 2.22
C ASP A 59 -2.11 8.54 3.29
N ALA A 60 -1.48 7.43 2.91
CA ALA A 60 -1.17 6.35 3.84
C ALA A 60 0.22 6.53 4.48
N PRO A 61 0.46 6.00 5.69
CA PRO A 61 1.80 6.01 6.27
C PRO A 61 2.84 5.39 5.34
N GLU A 62 3.95 6.10 5.14
CA GLU A 62 5.06 5.62 4.32
C GLU A 62 5.59 4.28 4.86
N LEU A 63 6.17 3.43 4.01
CA LEU A 63 6.63 2.08 4.42
C LEU A 63 7.60 2.05 5.63
N THR A 64 8.26 3.17 5.90
CA THR A 64 9.23 3.37 7.00
C THR A 64 8.61 4.04 8.22
N GLN A 65 7.38 4.54 8.13
CA GLN A 65 6.62 5.08 9.24
C GLN A 65 6.01 3.96 10.09
N PRO A 66 5.72 4.25 11.38
CA PRO A 66 4.78 3.46 12.14
C PRO A 66 3.50 3.20 11.33
N TYR A 67 3.02 1.95 11.36
CA TYR A 67 1.85 1.47 10.59
C TYR A 67 2.01 1.39 9.05
N GLY A 68 3.14 1.80 8.45
CA GLY A 68 3.29 1.78 6.99
C GLY A 68 3.20 0.39 6.34
N GLN A 69 3.79 -0.62 6.98
CA GLN A 69 3.70 -2.01 6.50
C GLN A 69 2.28 -2.57 6.67
N GLN A 70 1.60 -2.22 7.77
CA GLN A 70 0.22 -2.61 8.04
C GLN A 70 -0.74 -1.96 7.06
N ALA A 71 -0.59 -0.66 6.76
CA ALA A 71 -1.40 0.04 5.76
C ALA A 71 -1.28 -0.62 4.37
N ARG A 72 -0.06 -0.99 3.96
CA ARG A 72 0.14 -1.77 2.72
C ARG A 72 -0.60 -3.11 2.77
N GLN A 73 -0.53 -3.81 3.91
CA GLN A 73 -1.21 -5.09 4.08
C GLN A 73 -2.74 -4.92 4.03
N ASP A 74 -3.28 -3.87 4.65
CA ASP A 74 -4.71 -3.55 4.63
C ASP A 74 -5.19 -3.31 3.19
N LEU A 75 -4.44 -2.53 2.39
CA LEU A 75 -4.74 -2.36 0.96
C LEU A 75 -4.63 -3.68 0.20
N SER A 76 -3.58 -4.46 0.45
CA SER A 76 -3.37 -5.76 -0.20
C SER A 76 -4.51 -6.74 0.05
N VAL A 77 -5.02 -6.82 1.29
CA VAL A 77 -6.17 -7.68 1.65
C VAL A 77 -7.43 -7.27 0.88
N LEU A 78 -7.61 -5.98 0.63
CA LEU A 78 -8.78 -5.47 -0.07
C LEU A 78 -8.74 -5.73 -1.57
N VAL A 79 -7.56 -5.69 -2.21
CA VAL A 79 -7.49 -5.56 -3.68
C VAL A 79 -6.56 -6.53 -4.38
N PHE A 80 -5.61 -7.17 -3.70
CA PHE A 80 -4.57 -7.95 -4.37
C PHE A 80 -5.14 -9.16 -5.12
N GLY A 81 -4.78 -9.31 -6.40
CA GLY A 81 -5.25 -10.39 -7.27
C GLY A 81 -6.70 -10.25 -7.73
N GLN A 82 -7.42 -9.22 -7.26
CA GLN A 82 -8.80 -8.93 -7.67
C GLN A 82 -8.84 -8.03 -8.89
N GLU A 83 -9.96 -8.10 -9.62
CA GLU A 83 -10.31 -7.10 -10.62
C GLU A 83 -10.92 -5.89 -9.92
N VAL A 84 -10.43 -4.70 -10.25
CA VAL A 84 -10.89 -3.44 -9.68
C VAL A 84 -11.19 -2.45 -10.77
N GLU A 85 -12.09 -1.53 -10.44
CA GLU A 85 -12.44 -0.37 -11.25
C GLU A 85 -11.81 0.87 -10.64
N VAL A 86 -11.21 1.73 -11.46
CA VAL A 86 -10.60 2.98 -11.01
C VAL A 86 -11.22 4.14 -11.77
N GLU A 87 -11.91 4.99 -11.02
CA GLU A 87 -12.38 6.31 -11.48
C GLU A 87 -11.18 7.25 -11.48
N SER A 88 -10.54 7.42 -12.65
CA SER A 88 -9.32 8.20 -12.79
C SER A 88 -9.62 9.70 -12.93
N ALA A 89 -9.09 10.48 -12.00
CA ALA A 89 -9.09 11.94 -12.04
C ALA A 89 -7.90 12.51 -12.86
N GLY A 90 -7.11 11.65 -13.52
CA GLY A 90 -5.97 12.04 -14.34
C GLY A 90 -4.64 11.45 -13.86
N LEU A 91 -3.53 12.09 -14.22
CA LEU A 91 -2.18 11.68 -13.82
C LEU A 91 -1.60 12.64 -12.78
N ASP A 92 -0.89 12.08 -11.79
CA ASP A 92 -0.09 12.88 -10.86
C ASP A 92 1.23 13.35 -11.50
N ARG A 93 1.96 14.21 -10.79
CA ARG A 93 3.27 14.75 -11.23
C ARG A 93 4.34 13.68 -11.47
N TYR A 94 4.13 12.45 -11.02
CA TYR A 94 5.03 11.32 -11.18
C TYR A 94 4.56 10.35 -12.29
N GLY A 95 3.48 10.68 -12.99
CA GLY A 95 2.91 9.87 -14.06
C GLY A 95 2.10 8.67 -13.56
N ARG A 96 1.68 8.62 -12.30
CA ARG A 96 0.73 7.61 -11.79
C ARG A 96 -0.69 8.07 -12.08
N ALA A 97 -1.59 7.15 -12.41
CA ALA A 97 -3.01 7.44 -12.41
C ALA A 97 -3.46 7.80 -10.99
N LEU A 98 -4.21 8.89 -10.84
CA LEU A 98 -4.77 9.33 -9.57
C LEU A 98 -6.26 9.03 -9.59
N GLY A 99 -6.77 8.21 -8.69
CA GLY A 99 -8.17 7.81 -8.77
C GLY A 99 -8.75 7.15 -7.53
N VAL A 100 -10.07 7.00 -7.55
CA VAL A 100 -10.83 6.26 -6.53
C VAL A 100 -10.96 4.82 -7.00
N VAL A 101 -10.57 3.87 -6.15
CA VAL A 101 -10.53 2.45 -6.49
C VAL A 101 -11.73 1.73 -5.90
N HIS A 102 -12.40 0.92 -6.72
CA HIS A 102 -13.55 0.11 -6.36
C HIS A 102 -13.24 -1.38 -6.57
N ALA A 103 -13.37 -2.17 -5.50
CA ALA A 103 -13.29 -3.63 -5.53
C ALA A 103 -14.72 -4.18 -5.39
N GLY A 104 -15.40 -4.38 -6.53
CA GLY A 104 -16.84 -4.65 -6.54
C GLY A 104 -17.62 -3.49 -5.90
N ALA A 105 -18.38 -3.77 -4.83
CA ALA A 105 -19.16 -2.74 -4.13
C ALA A 105 -18.35 -1.91 -3.10
N ILE A 106 -17.08 -2.26 -2.87
CA ILE A 106 -16.26 -1.61 -1.84
C ILE A 106 -15.48 -0.46 -2.46
N ASN A 107 -15.71 0.76 -1.96
CA ASN A 107 -14.80 1.89 -2.20
C ASN A 107 -13.56 1.71 -1.32
N VAL A 108 -12.43 1.37 -1.94
CA VAL A 108 -11.19 1.00 -1.24
C VAL A 108 -10.61 2.20 -0.50
N ASN A 109 -10.67 3.40 -1.09
CA ASN A 109 -10.15 4.61 -0.47
C ASN A 109 -10.89 4.91 0.86
N ALA A 110 -12.22 4.88 0.83
CA ALA A 110 -13.05 5.09 2.01
C ALA A 110 -12.84 3.99 3.06
N GLU A 111 -12.73 2.73 2.63
CA GLU A 111 -12.53 1.59 3.53
C GLU A 111 -11.17 1.64 4.22
N LEU A 112 -10.10 2.11 3.55
CA LEU A 112 -8.81 2.32 4.20
C LEU A 112 -8.88 3.38 5.29
N VAL A 113 -9.60 4.48 5.07
CA VAL A 113 -9.81 5.51 6.10
C VAL A 113 -10.61 4.94 7.28
N ASN A 114 -11.68 4.20 6.99
CA ASN A 114 -12.52 3.52 8.00
C ASN A 114 -11.72 2.53 8.86
N ARG A 115 -10.76 1.80 8.25
CA ARG A 115 -9.82 0.90 8.95
C ARG A 115 -8.74 1.64 9.73
N GLY A 116 -8.62 2.96 9.60
CA GLY A 116 -7.50 3.72 10.14
C GLY A 116 -6.17 3.34 9.49
N ALA A 117 -6.17 2.97 8.21
CA ALA A 117 -4.98 2.65 7.43
C ALA A 117 -4.42 3.84 6.65
N ALA A 118 -5.22 4.90 6.48
CA ALA A 118 -4.82 6.12 5.79
C ALA A 118 -5.42 7.37 6.46
N TRP A 119 -4.76 8.50 6.23
CA TRP A 119 -5.26 9.83 6.59
C TRP A 119 -6.08 10.42 5.43
N VAL A 120 -7.08 11.23 5.75
CA VAL A 120 -7.77 12.03 4.72
C VAL A 120 -6.88 13.20 4.31
N TYR A 121 -6.58 13.29 3.01
CA TYR A 121 -5.68 14.31 2.51
C TYR A 121 -6.41 15.60 2.16
N ARG A 122 -6.70 16.40 3.20
CA ARG A 122 -7.53 17.63 3.17
C ARG A 122 -7.13 18.71 2.15
N GLN A 123 -5.91 18.64 1.61
CA GLN A 123 -5.43 19.58 0.59
C GLN A 123 -5.97 19.26 -0.81
N TYR A 124 -6.56 18.09 -0.99
CA TYR A 124 -7.09 17.60 -2.27
C TYR A 124 -8.59 17.36 -2.18
N PRO A 125 -9.32 17.38 -3.30
CA PRO A 125 -10.74 17.05 -3.32
C PRO A 125 -11.00 15.64 -2.79
N HIS A 126 -11.96 15.52 -1.88
CA HIS A 126 -12.46 14.25 -1.36
C HIS A 126 -13.92 14.40 -0.89
N PRO A 127 -14.69 13.31 -0.81
CA PRO A 127 -16.01 13.34 -0.20
C PRO A 127 -15.95 13.73 1.29
N ALA A 128 -16.89 14.56 1.74
CA ALA A 128 -16.94 15.02 3.14
C ALA A 128 -17.06 13.87 4.15
N HIS A 129 -17.81 12.82 3.81
CA HIS A 129 -18.01 11.67 4.70
C HIS A 129 -16.72 10.89 5.01
N TRP A 130 -15.63 11.08 4.25
CA TRP A 130 -14.34 10.47 4.58
C TRP A 130 -13.76 11.05 5.85
N GLU A 131 -13.99 12.34 6.13
CA GLU A 131 -13.58 12.94 7.40
C GLU A 131 -14.38 12.37 8.58
N ASP A 132 -15.65 12.01 8.37
CA ASP A 132 -16.45 11.33 9.39
C ASP A 132 -15.92 9.92 9.67
N LEU A 133 -15.48 9.20 8.64
CA LEU A 133 -14.83 7.89 8.76
C LEU A 133 -13.51 8.00 9.52
N GLU A 134 -12.69 9.00 9.19
CA GLU A 134 -11.42 9.26 9.88
C GLU A 134 -11.67 9.58 11.36
N ALA A 135 -12.62 10.47 11.65
CA ALA A 135 -12.99 10.84 13.01
C ALA A 135 -13.56 9.64 13.79
N LEU A 136 -14.31 8.75 13.14
CA LEU A 136 -14.77 7.50 13.74
C LEU A 136 -13.58 6.61 14.11
N ALA A 137 -12.68 6.34 13.16
CA ALA A 137 -11.50 5.51 13.37
C ALA A 137 -10.59 6.06 14.47
N GLN A 138 -10.46 7.39 14.59
CA GLN A 138 -9.77 8.07 15.68
C GLN A 138 -10.43 7.82 17.05
N ARG A 139 -11.76 8.01 17.14
CA ARG A 139 -12.53 7.81 18.38
C ARG A 139 -12.50 6.35 18.84
N THR A 140 -12.58 5.41 17.91
CA THR A 140 -12.57 3.96 18.21
C THR A 140 -11.15 3.40 18.35
N ARG A 141 -10.11 4.21 18.10
CA ARG A 141 -8.71 3.78 18.06
C ARG A 141 -8.54 2.54 17.17
N THR A 142 -8.94 2.65 15.92
CA THR A 142 -8.77 1.59 14.91
C THR A 142 -7.47 1.82 14.13
N GLY A 143 -6.80 0.75 13.69
CA GLY A 143 -5.61 0.85 12.85
C GLY A 143 -4.49 1.72 13.44
N LEU A 144 -3.99 2.67 12.65
CA LEU A 144 -2.93 3.60 13.04
C LEU A 144 -3.28 4.45 14.28
N TRP A 145 -4.58 4.63 14.56
CA TRP A 145 -5.05 5.40 15.71
C TRP A 145 -4.84 4.71 17.06
N ARG A 146 -4.40 3.43 17.05
CA ARG A 146 -3.95 2.68 18.23
C ARG A 146 -2.55 3.06 18.69
N LEU A 147 -1.74 3.63 17.80
CA LEU A 147 -0.36 4.01 18.09
C LEU A 147 -0.30 5.10 19.15
N GLN A 148 0.89 5.35 19.71
CA GLN A 148 1.10 6.51 20.57
C GLN A 148 0.99 7.81 19.78
N PHE A 149 0.69 8.92 20.45
CA PHE A 149 0.45 10.20 19.78
C PHE A 149 1.65 10.68 18.94
N ASP A 150 2.87 10.53 19.46
CA ASP A 150 4.14 10.86 18.81
C ASP A 150 4.45 10.00 17.57
N GLN A 151 3.84 8.82 17.47
CA GLN A 151 3.96 7.92 16.32
C GLN A 151 2.94 8.23 15.22
N ARG A 152 1.90 9.01 15.51
CA ARG A 152 0.81 9.37 14.58
C ARG A 152 1.15 10.64 13.81
N VAL A 153 2.29 10.63 13.13
CA VAL A 153 2.70 11.74 12.25
C VAL A 153 2.08 11.51 10.87
N PRO A 154 1.32 12.47 10.33
CA PRO A 154 0.75 12.29 9.01
C PRO A 154 1.85 12.25 7.94
N PRO A 155 1.62 11.58 6.80
CA PRO A 155 2.72 11.24 5.90
C PRO A 155 3.37 12.47 5.23
N TRP A 156 2.58 13.52 4.96
CA TRP A 156 3.10 14.79 4.45
C TRP A 156 4.08 15.46 5.41
N GLU A 157 3.82 15.44 6.73
CA GLU A 157 4.75 15.99 7.74
C GLU A 157 5.99 15.13 7.89
N TRP A 158 5.83 13.80 7.92
CA TRP A 158 6.96 12.87 7.98
C TRP A 158 7.95 13.07 6.83
N ARG A 159 7.45 13.31 5.61
CA ARG A 159 8.27 13.61 4.44
C ARG A 159 9.10 14.88 4.64
N HIS A 160 8.56 15.92 5.29
CA HIS A 160 9.29 17.15 5.57
C HIS A 160 10.42 16.98 6.60
N HIS A 161 10.19 16.21 7.68
CA HIS A 161 11.22 15.99 8.71
C HIS A 161 12.45 15.26 8.18
N ARG A 162 12.27 14.31 7.25
CA ARG A 162 13.39 13.63 6.58
C ARG A 162 14.25 14.59 5.76
N LEU A 163 13.64 15.53 5.04
CA LEU A 163 14.35 16.48 4.20
C LEU A 163 15.23 17.44 5.02
N GLN A 164 14.81 17.78 6.24
CA GLN A 164 15.60 18.62 7.15
C GLN A 164 16.77 17.85 7.78
N SER A 165 16.59 16.55 8.09
CA SER A 165 17.65 15.73 8.68
C SER A 165 18.83 15.48 7.75
N THR A 166 18.62 15.51 6.43
CA THR A 166 19.68 15.35 5.43
C THR A 166 20.57 16.57 5.26
N ASP A 167 20.12 17.76 5.68
CA ASP A 167 20.89 19.02 5.55
C ASP A 167 21.84 19.28 6.76
N VAL A 168 21.71 18.50 7.85
CA VAL A 168 22.51 18.69 9.07
C VAL A 168 23.72 17.75 9.16
N SER A 169 23.85 16.78 8.24
CA SER A 169 24.97 15.81 8.23
C SER A 169 26.13 16.16 7.29
N VAL A 170 26.22 17.40 6.79
CA VAL A 170 27.44 17.91 6.12
C VAL A 170 28.04 19.05 6.94
N ALA A 171 28.39 18.77 8.19
CA ALA A 171 29.22 19.65 9.00
C ALA A 171 30.49 18.91 9.44
N THR A 172 31.55 19.21 8.69
CA THR A 172 32.96 19.20 9.13
C THR A 172 33.58 17.82 9.40
N LEU A 173 34.18 17.23 8.36
CA LEU A 173 35.42 16.47 8.58
C LEU A 173 36.49 17.49 9.02
N PRO A 174 37.12 17.35 10.20
CA PRO A 174 38.28 18.16 10.53
C PRO A 174 39.37 17.92 9.49
N ALA A 175 39.99 18.99 9.00
CA ALA A 175 41.14 18.89 8.10
C ALA A 175 42.21 17.99 8.75
N PRO A 176 42.84 17.08 7.99
CA PRO A 176 43.92 16.27 8.53
C PRO A 176 45.07 17.19 8.97
N PRO A 177 45.77 16.86 10.07
CA PRO A 177 46.91 17.66 10.53
C PRO A 177 47.98 17.70 9.43
N ALA A 178 48.50 18.90 9.17
CA ALA A 178 49.62 19.10 8.25
C ALA A 178 50.88 18.48 8.86
N ASP A 179 51.17 17.23 8.50
CA ASP A 179 52.44 16.60 8.80
C ASP A 179 53.45 16.84 7.68
N ARG A 180 54.69 17.01 8.13
CA ARG A 180 55.84 17.58 7.44
C ARG A 180 56.78 16.44 7.06
N THR A 181 57.06 16.25 5.78
CA THR A 181 58.25 15.49 5.32
C THR A 181 58.61 15.93 3.92
N THR A 182 59.77 16.59 3.73
CA THR A 182 61.04 15.98 3.29
C THR A 182 60.90 15.10 2.05
N THR A 183 61.52 15.59 0.98
CA THR A 183 62.23 14.92 -0.11
C THR A 183 62.31 13.39 -0.05
N GLY A 184 61.94 12.72 -1.15
CA GLY A 184 62.47 11.39 -1.47
C GLY A 184 61.49 10.46 -2.20
N ALA A 185 61.73 10.32 -3.51
CA ALA A 185 61.70 9.07 -4.28
C ALA A 185 60.59 8.02 -4.09
N ASP A 186 59.92 7.77 -5.22
CA ASP A 186 59.75 6.45 -5.85
C ASP A 186 58.64 5.49 -5.36
N GLU A 187 58.10 4.80 -6.36
CA GLU A 187 57.22 3.63 -6.37
C GLU A 187 55.70 3.83 -6.20
N ARG A 188 54.97 3.85 -7.34
CA ARG A 188 53.52 3.58 -7.40
C ARG A 188 53.23 2.11 -7.11
N PRO A 189 52.26 1.77 -6.24
CA PRO A 189 51.59 0.48 -6.28
C PRO A 189 50.32 0.51 -7.15
N ARG A 190 50.06 -0.62 -7.80
CA ARG A 190 48.91 -0.90 -8.69
C ARG A 190 47.61 -1.07 -7.88
N PRO A 191 46.41 -0.83 -8.46
CA PRO A 191 45.15 -0.95 -7.74
C PRO A 191 44.81 -2.42 -7.46
N GLY A 192 44.81 -2.78 -6.18
CA GLY A 192 44.23 -4.02 -5.64
C GLY A 192 42.84 -3.74 -5.04
N SER A 193 41.93 -4.70 -5.20
CA SER A 193 40.48 -4.64 -4.92
C SER A 193 40.09 -3.97 -3.59
N LEU A 194 39.10 -3.09 -3.64
CA LEU A 194 38.32 -2.69 -2.47
C LEU A 194 37.72 -3.95 -1.83
N ALA A 195 38.15 -4.31 -0.62
CA ALA A 195 37.53 -5.39 0.14
C ALA A 195 36.11 -4.96 0.54
N GLU A 196 35.12 -5.74 0.12
CA GLU A 196 33.71 -5.52 0.44
C GLU A 196 33.47 -5.79 1.93
N ILE A 197 32.99 -4.78 2.68
CA ILE A 197 32.71 -4.91 4.11
C ILE A 197 31.22 -5.24 4.29
N HIS A 198 30.94 -6.42 4.85
CA HIS A 198 29.58 -6.90 5.08
C HIS A 198 29.07 -6.53 6.48
N ARG A 199 27.78 -6.19 6.55
CA ARG A 199 27.07 -5.80 7.79
C ARG A 199 26.31 -7.02 8.35
N CYS A 200 26.83 -7.65 9.40
CA CYS A 200 26.31 -8.91 9.94
C CYS A 200 25.60 -8.71 11.29
N PRO A 201 24.41 -9.31 11.52
CA PRO A 201 23.79 -9.35 12.84
C PRO A 201 24.57 -10.27 13.79
N ASN A 202 24.74 -9.88 15.05
CA ASN A 202 25.30 -10.73 16.10
C ASN A 202 24.20 -11.38 16.96
N ALA A 203 24.59 -12.37 17.77
CA ALA A 203 23.66 -13.15 18.60
C ALA A 203 22.96 -12.34 19.70
N GLN A 204 23.43 -11.13 20.01
CA GLN A 204 22.82 -10.20 20.97
C GLN A 204 21.94 -9.13 20.29
N GLY A 205 21.70 -9.23 18.98
CA GLY A 205 20.86 -8.29 18.22
C GLY A 205 21.55 -7.00 17.77
N GLY A 206 22.87 -6.90 17.96
CA GLY A 206 23.71 -5.81 17.45
C GLY A 206 24.24 -6.09 16.04
N ILE A 207 24.92 -5.12 15.44
CA ILE A 207 25.50 -5.21 14.09
C ILE A 207 27.03 -5.16 14.19
N VAL A 208 27.71 -6.09 13.51
CA VAL A 208 29.18 -6.16 13.40
C VAL A 208 29.58 -6.11 11.93
N PHE A 209 30.66 -5.38 11.63
CA PHE A 209 31.18 -5.23 10.27
C PHE A 209 32.42 -6.11 10.09
N GLN A 210 32.45 -6.89 9.02
CA GLN A 210 33.56 -7.79 8.75
C GLN A 210 33.83 -7.93 7.25
N GLN A 211 35.07 -8.27 6.90
CA GLN A 211 35.53 -8.39 5.51
C GLN A 211 35.19 -9.75 4.86
N GLN A 212 34.46 -10.62 5.56
CA GLN A 212 33.99 -11.90 5.05
C GLN A 212 32.45 -11.96 5.11
N PRO A 213 31.77 -12.53 4.10
CA PRO A 213 30.32 -12.63 4.08
C PRO A 213 29.80 -13.47 5.26
N CYS A 214 28.66 -13.06 5.82
CA CYS A 214 28.09 -13.70 6.99
C CYS A 214 27.75 -15.16 6.67
N THR A 215 28.46 -16.12 7.27
CA THR A 215 28.14 -17.54 7.12
C THR A 215 26.99 -17.86 8.07
N ILE A 216 25.79 -18.09 7.54
CA ILE A 216 24.68 -18.63 8.33
C ILE A 216 24.98 -20.10 8.55
N GLN A 217 25.51 -20.46 9.71
CA GLN A 217 25.51 -21.86 10.15
C GLN A 217 24.07 -22.22 10.51
N ALA A 218 23.43 -23.03 9.66
CA ALA A 218 22.19 -23.70 10.01
C ALA A 218 22.45 -24.60 11.23
N PRO A 219 21.63 -24.55 12.29
CA PRO A 219 21.76 -25.48 13.42
C PRO A 219 21.56 -26.91 12.92
N ALA A 220 22.51 -27.78 13.26
CA ALA A 220 22.48 -29.20 12.94
C ALA A 220 21.66 -29.95 13.99
N ASP A 221 20.36 -29.75 13.99
CA ASP A 221 19.43 -30.47 14.86
C ASP A 221 17.98 -30.15 14.48
N GLY A 222 17.22 -31.22 14.20
CA GLY A 222 15.84 -31.20 13.71
C GLY A 222 14.80 -30.72 14.71
N GLU A 223 15.00 -29.55 15.32
CA GLU A 223 14.07 -28.90 16.25
C GLU A 223 13.50 -27.57 15.70
N LEU A 224 13.57 -27.37 14.38
CA LEU A 224 13.10 -26.12 13.73
C LEU A 224 11.65 -26.15 13.22
N LEU A 225 10.95 -27.29 13.30
CA LEU A 225 9.54 -27.38 12.87
C LEU A 225 8.54 -27.01 13.99
N GLU A 226 8.96 -27.05 15.26
CA GLU A 226 8.07 -26.72 16.39
C GLU A 226 8.14 -25.23 16.80
N LYS A 227 9.26 -24.54 16.53
CA LYS A 227 9.41 -23.10 16.80
C LYS A 227 8.75 -22.21 15.75
N GLN A 228 8.69 -22.63 14.49
CA GLN A 228 7.99 -21.87 13.44
C GLN A 228 6.45 -21.97 13.54
N ARG A 229 5.91 -22.96 14.27
CA ARG A 229 4.48 -23.04 14.62
C ARG A 229 4.04 -22.04 15.70
N ARG A 230 4.97 -21.37 16.38
CA ARG A 230 4.65 -20.41 17.45
C ARG A 230 4.39 -18.97 16.97
N ASN A 231 4.68 -18.66 15.70
CA ASN A 231 4.53 -17.30 15.15
C ASN A 231 3.41 -17.13 14.11
N ALA A 232 2.42 -18.04 14.08
CA ALA A 232 1.20 -17.78 13.33
C ALA A 232 0.39 -16.69 14.05
N VAL A 233 0.36 -15.50 13.44
CA VAL A 233 -0.29 -14.29 13.94
C VAL A 233 -1.81 -14.45 13.90
N VAL A 234 -2.42 -14.11 15.03
CA VAL A 234 -3.87 -14.02 15.26
C VAL A 234 -4.45 -12.86 14.46
N VAL A 235 -5.52 -13.12 13.71
CA VAL A 235 -6.46 -12.09 13.23
C VAL A 235 -7.54 -11.94 14.29
N ASP A 236 -7.75 -10.70 14.73
CA ASP A 236 -8.71 -10.17 15.71
C ASP A 236 -9.42 -11.10 16.73
N GLY A 237 -9.14 -10.85 18.02
CA GLY A 237 -10.13 -11.01 19.09
C GLY A 237 -10.38 -12.40 19.67
N MET A 238 -9.57 -13.43 19.39
CA MET A 238 -9.75 -14.78 19.95
C MET A 238 -8.57 -15.24 20.81
N THR A 239 -8.84 -15.64 22.05
CA THR A 239 -7.92 -16.43 22.88
C THR A 239 -8.02 -17.92 22.53
N ARG A 240 -6.89 -18.61 22.68
CA ARG A 240 -6.53 -19.90 22.07
C ARG A 240 -7.25 -21.15 22.64
N GLN A 241 -8.37 -21.04 23.34
CA GLN A 241 -8.91 -22.16 24.13
C GLN A 241 -10.24 -22.80 23.67
N ASP A 242 -11.02 -22.20 22.76
CA ASP A 242 -12.43 -22.63 22.60
C ASP A 242 -12.89 -23.05 21.19
N VAL A 243 -11.99 -23.42 20.27
CA VAL A 243 -12.40 -23.90 18.93
C VAL A 243 -12.30 -25.42 18.84
N LEU A 244 -13.43 -26.11 18.97
CA LEU A 244 -13.58 -27.49 18.51
C LEU A 244 -13.78 -27.48 16.99
N TYR A 245 -12.68 -27.66 16.25
CA TYR A 245 -12.71 -27.87 14.80
C TYR A 245 -13.31 -29.26 14.51
N GLN A 246 -14.43 -29.30 13.79
CA GLN A 246 -14.93 -30.54 13.19
C GLN A 246 -15.00 -30.35 11.68
N GLU A 247 -14.02 -30.90 10.95
CA GLU A 247 -14.12 -31.03 9.50
C GLU A 247 -14.97 -32.27 9.17
N GLY A 248 -16.08 -32.06 8.47
CA GLY A 248 -16.90 -33.14 7.93
C GLY A 248 -17.04 -32.97 6.42
N SER A 249 -16.56 -33.96 5.65
CA SER A 249 -16.87 -34.09 4.23
C SER A 249 -18.06 -35.02 4.09
N LEU A 250 -19.20 -34.50 3.61
CA LEU A 250 -20.37 -35.33 3.29
C LEU A 250 -20.19 -35.93 1.89
N ALA A 251 -19.74 -37.18 1.84
CA ALA A 251 -19.76 -37.97 0.62
C ALA A 251 -21.16 -38.56 0.39
N GLY A 252 -21.94 -37.89 -0.46
CA GLY A 252 -22.94 -38.49 -1.34
C GLY A 252 -24.28 -38.93 -0.74
N MET A 253 -25.37 -38.32 -1.23
CA MET A 253 -26.63 -39.02 -1.46
C MET A 253 -27.26 -38.56 -2.78
N GLY A 254 -27.33 -39.50 -3.74
CA GLY A 254 -28.37 -39.59 -4.76
C GLY A 254 -28.46 -38.50 -5.83
N GLY A 255 -27.91 -38.78 -7.02
CA GLY A 255 -28.44 -38.26 -8.29
C GLY A 255 -27.72 -37.06 -8.90
N GLY A 256 -26.79 -37.33 -9.80
CA GLY A 256 -26.66 -36.57 -11.05
C GLY A 256 -25.80 -35.31 -11.11
N ASP A 257 -25.20 -34.80 -10.04
CA ASP A 257 -24.46 -33.52 -10.10
C ASP A 257 -23.10 -33.56 -9.38
N ARG A 258 -21.99 -33.56 -10.14
CA ARG A 258 -20.61 -33.68 -9.64
C ARG A 258 -20.04 -32.34 -9.17
N GLY A 259 -20.69 -31.70 -8.19
CA GLY A 259 -20.16 -30.52 -7.49
C GLY A 259 -19.83 -30.86 -6.04
N SER A 260 -18.63 -30.51 -5.56
CA SER A 260 -18.28 -30.61 -4.14
C SER A 260 -18.93 -29.46 -3.36
N VAL A 261 -19.64 -29.78 -2.28
CA VAL A 261 -20.24 -28.80 -1.36
C VAL A 261 -19.40 -28.79 -0.08
N HIS A 262 -18.77 -27.66 0.21
CA HIS A 262 -18.09 -27.45 1.49
C HIS A 262 -19.04 -26.75 2.46
N VAL A 263 -19.41 -27.42 3.54
CA VAL A 263 -20.20 -26.83 4.61
C VAL A 263 -19.25 -26.40 5.72
N ARG A 264 -19.33 -25.12 6.11
CA ARG A 264 -18.65 -24.60 7.29
C ARG A 264 -19.71 -24.15 8.27
N SER A 265 -19.73 -24.80 9.43
CA SER A 265 -20.56 -24.39 10.57
C SER A 265 -19.66 -23.98 11.72
N TYR A 266 -19.99 -22.90 12.40
CA TYR A 266 -19.38 -22.54 13.68
C TYR A 266 -20.45 -22.10 14.67
N THR A 267 -20.21 -22.42 15.94
CA THR A 267 -21.08 -22.03 17.05
C THR A 267 -20.41 -20.91 17.81
N ARG A 268 -21.13 -19.80 17.98
CA ARG A 268 -20.70 -18.65 18.76
C ARG A 268 -20.78 -18.95 20.25
N SER A 269 -20.05 -18.19 21.05
CA SER A 269 -20.05 -18.30 22.52
C SER A 269 -21.42 -18.04 23.16
N ASP A 270 -22.33 -17.40 22.44
CA ASP A 270 -23.74 -17.19 22.84
C ASP A 270 -24.66 -18.37 22.50
N GLY A 271 -24.10 -19.47 21.99
CA GLY A 271 -24.84 -20.68 21.57
C GLY A 271 -25.42 -20.61 20.15
N THR A 272 -25.26 -19.48 19.45
CA THR A 272 -25.81 -19.32 18.10
C THR A 272 -24.95 -20.07 17.09
N SER A 273 -25.56 -21.01 16.37
CA SER A 273 -24.87 -21.74 15.29
C SER A 273 -25.12 -21.09 13.95
N VAL A 274 -24.04 -20.75 13.24
CA VAL A 274 -24.08 -20.16 11.90
C VAL A 274 -23.47 -21.17 10.93
N SER A 275 -24.25 -21.57 9.92
CA SER A 275 -23.82 -22.51 8.89
C SER A 275 -23.88 -21.87 7.52
N GLY A 276 -22.77 -21.89 6.80
CA GLY A 276 -22.66 -21.49 5.40
C GLY A 276 -22.18 -22.65 4.54
N TYR A 277 -22.60 -22.69 3.27
CA TYR A 277 -22.08 -23.66 2.31
C TYR A 277 -21.55 -22.96 1.06
N THR A 278 -20.43 -23.45 0.54
CA THR A 278 -19.88 -23.04 -0.75
C THR A 278 -20.00 -24.21 -1.73
N ARG A 279 -20.57 -23.93 -2.91
CA ARG A 279 -20.69 -24.89 -4.01
C ARG A 279 -19.69 -24.50 -5.09
N SER A 280 -18.70 -25.35 -5.35
CA SER A 280 -17.84 -25.20 -6.52
C SER A 280 -18.54 -25.81 -7.73
N LEU A 281 -18.79 -24.99 -8.76
CA LEU A 281 -19.24 -25.47 -10.05
C LEU A 281 -18.02 -25.87 -10.90
N PRO A 282 -18.07 -26.99 -11.65
CA PRO A 282 -16.96 -27.39 -12.50
C PRO A 282 -16.75 -26.37 -13.63
N ALA A 283 -15.48 -26.03 -13.88
CA ALA A 283 -15.07 -25.19 -15.00
C ALA A 283 -15.50 -25.83 -16.33
N ARG A 284 -16.07 -25.02 -17.23
CA ARG A 284 -16.42 -25.43 -18.60
C ARG A 284 -15.19 -25.42 -19.51
#